data_AF-A0A349URM2-F1
#
_entry.id   AF-A0A349URM2-F1
#
_cell.length_a   1.000
_cell.length_b   1.000
_cell.length_c   1.000
_cell.angle_alpha   90.00
_cell.angle_beta   90.00
_cell.angle_gamma   90.00
#
_symmetry.space_group_name_H-M   'P 1'
#
loop_
_entity.id
_entity.type
_entity.pdbx_description
1 polymer ?
#
loop_
_entity_poly.entity_id
_entity_poly.type
_entity_poly.pdbx_seq_one_letter_code
_entity_poly.pdbx_strand_id
1 'polypeptide(L)'
;MSEHYSRVLAERTRDGLVKRFEQKAWTGGPPPYGYRIETTADGLHRLTVNEEEATVLRWLFQVYNSESVGLKALAQRLAKRGIPTRRCPTWTHTSVRRILTNDIAIGRIVYNRRRFKLNKRTGRRVPVWRDESEHIVQNEERLRIIDDETFAEAQN
;
A
#
# COMPACT_ATOMS: atom_id res chain seq x y z
N MET A 1 -21.55 -21.14 -22.52
CA MET A 1 -20.81 -20.28 -23.48
C MET A 1 -20.23 -19.02 -22.82
N SER A 2 -20.97 -18.25 -21.98
CA SER A 2 -20.45 -17.00 -21.38
C SER A 2 -19.46 -17.17 -20.20
N GLU A 3 -19.58 -18.24 -19.41
CA GLU A 3 -18.75 -18.44 -18.21
C GLU A 3 -17.30 -18.81 -18.55
N HIS A 4 -17.09 -19.60 -19.61
CA HIS A 4 -15.76 -20.00 -20.07
C HIS A 4 -14.98 -18.82 -20.67
N TYR A 5 -15.67 -17.92 -21.39
CA TYR A 5 -15.09 -16.70 -21.95
C TYR A 5 -14.71 -15.70 -20.85
N SER A 6 -15.55 -15.56 -19.82
CA SER A 6 -15.26 -14.70 -18.66
C SER A 6 -14.05 -15.20 -17.86
N ARG A 7 -13.89 -16.52 -17.72
CA ARG A 7 -12.74 -17.13 -17.02
C ARG A 7 -11.42 -16.88 -17.74
N VAL A 8 -11.38 -17.12 -19.06
CA VAL A 8 -10.17 -16.92 -19.88
C VAL A 8 -9.77 -15.44 -19.95
N LEU A 9 -10.73 -14.52 -20.00
CA LEU A 9 -10.45 -13.09 -19.98
C LEU A 9 -9.88 -12.63 -18.62
N ALA A 10 -10.42 -13.15 -17.52
CA ALA A 10 -9.94 -12.84 -16.17
C ALA A 10 -8.52 -13.38 -15.94
N GLU A 11 -8.20 -14.55 -16.48
CA GLU A 11 -6.88 -15.18 -16.43
C GLU A 11 -5.86 -14.34 -17.22
N ARG A 12 -6.13 -14.01 -18.48
CA ARG A 12 -5.24 -13.17 -19.29
C ARG A 12 -5.01 -11.77 -18.70
N THR A 13 -6.03 -11.19 -18.08
CA THR A 13 -5.91 -9.90 -17.39
C THR A 13 -4.99 -10.01 -16.18
N ARG A 14 -5.13 -11.10 -15.40
CA ARG A 14 -4.25 -11.38 -14.27
C ARG A 14 -2.81 -11.55 -14.75
N ASP A 15 -2.57 -12.33 -15.80
CA ASP A 15 -1.22 -12.57 -16.32
C ASP A 15 -0.56 -11.28 -16.79
N GLY A 16 -1.32 -10.40 -17.47
CA GLY A 16 -0.83 -9.07 -17.85
C GLY A 16 -0.46 -8.19 -16.65
N LEU A 17 -1.24 -8.24 -15.57
CA LEU A 17 -0.93 -7.49 -14.34
C LEU A 17 0.26 -8.09 -13.58
N VAL A 18 0.39 -9.42 -13.54
CA VAL A 18 1.54 -10.10 -12.95
C VAL A 18 2.81 -9.74 -13.71
N LYS A 19 2.78 -9.78 -15.04
CA LYS A 19 3.92 -9.35 -15.88
C LYS A 19 4.31 -7.89 -15.63
N ARG A 20 3.34 -6.99 -15.49
CA ARG A 20 3.61 -5.59 -15.13
C ARG A 20 4.24 -5.46 -13.74
N PHE A 21 3.75 -6.22 -12.78
CA PHE A 21 4.30 -6.27 -11.43
C PHE A 21 5.76 -6.77 -11.43
N GLU A 22 6.05 -7.82 -12.19
CA GLU A 22 7.42 -8.32 -12.41
C GLU A 22 8.35 -7.27 -13.03
N GLN A 23 7.81 -6.40 -13.90
CA GLN A 23 8.52 -5.25 -14.48
C GLN A 23 8.66 -4.05 -13.53
N LYS A 24 8.32 -4.23 -12.24
CA LYS A 24 8.32 -3.19 -11.19
C LYS A 24 7.36 -2.04 -11.50
N ALA A 25 6.36 -2.29 -12.36
CA ALA A 25 5.33 -1.31 -12.63
C ALA A 25 4.31 -1.32 -11.49
N TRP A 26 3.93 -0.14 -11.05
CA TRP A 26 2.88 0.05 -10.08
C TRP A 26 1.53 -0.31 -10.70
N THR A 27 1.00 -1.46 -10.29
CA THR A 27 -0.32 -1.96 -10.72
C THR A 27 -1.46 -1.56 -9.77
N GLY A 28 -1.13 -0.83 -8.71
CA GLY A 28 -2.09 -0.36 -7.73
C GLY A 28 -2.85 0.88 -8.19
N GLY A 29 -3.74 1.35 -7.33
CA GLY A 29 -4.43 2.63 -7.53
C GLY A 29 -3.52 3.81 -7.15
N PRO A 30 -4.02 4.76 -6.37
CA PRO A 30 -3.22 5.88 -5.87
C PRO A 30 -2.00 5.43 -5.05
N PRO A 31 -0.86 6.15 -5.12
CA PRO A 31 0.35 5.75 -4.41
C PRO A 31 0.16 5.85 -2.88
N PRO A 32 0.79 4.94 -2.11
CA PRO A 32 0.87 5.07 -0.65
C PRO A 32 1.51 6.40 -0.24
N TYR A 33 1.17 6.88 0.96
CA TYR A 33 1.82 8.06 1.55
C TYR A 33 3.33 7.80 1.73
N GLY A 34 4.17 8.80 1.48
CA GLY A 34 5.63 8.63 1.38
C GLY A 34 6.13 8.31 -0.03
N TYR A 35 5.24 8.06 -0.99
CA TYR A 35 5.60 7.63 -2.35
C TYR A 35 4.83 8.39 -3.41
N ARG A 36 5.41 8.57 -4.60
CA ARG A 36 4.72 9.11 -5.77
C ARG A 36 4.86 8.16 -6.95
N ILE A 37 4.03 8.36 -7.97
CA ILE A 37 4.13 7.62 -9.23
C ILE A 37 4.91 8.47 -10.21
N GLU A 38 5.93 7.89 -10.82
CA GLU A 38 6.66 8.47 -11.94
C GLU A 38 6.52 7.58 -13.17
N THR A 39 6.38 8.20 -14.34
CA THR A 39 6.41 7.48 -15.61
C THR A 39 7.85 7.37 -16.07
N THR A 40 8.34 6.14 -16.22
CA THR A 40 9.70 5.86 -16.67
C THR A 40 9.81 5.86 -18.20
N ALA A 41 11.03 5.89 -18.72
CA ALA A 41 11.31 5.99 -20.16
C ALA A 41 10.72 4.84 -21.00
N ASP A 42 10.52 3.67 -20.39
CA ASP A 42 9.84 2.50 -20.96
C ASP A 42 8.29 2.62 -20.93
N GLY A 43 7.75 3.77 -20.54
CA GLY A 43 6.32 4.06 -20.47
C GLY A 43 5.61 3.43 -19.27
N LEU A 44 6.33 2.79 -18.36
CA LEU A 44 5.77 2.17 -17.16
C LEU A 44 5.62 3.19 -16.03
N HIS A 45 4.55 3.05 -15.25
CA HIS A 45 4.40 3.80 -14.00
C HIS A 45 5.12 3.06 -12.89
N ARG A 46 6.07 3.69 -12.20
CA ARG A 46 6.79 3.10 -11.06
C ARG A 46 6.63 3.97 -9.83
N LEU A 47 6.68 3.34 -8.66
CA LEU A 47 6.78 4.10 -7.41
C LEU A 47 8.19 4.69 -7.27
N THR A 48 8.25 5.88 -6.69
CA THR A 48 9.46 6.53 -6.18
C THR A 48 9.16 7.16 -4.82
N VAL A 49 10.18 7.32 -3.99
CA VAL A 49 10.04 7.95 -2.67
C VAL A 49 9.76 9.45 -2.85
N ASN A 50 8.79 9.97 -2.12
CA ASN A 50 8.60 11.39 -1.94
C ASN A 50 9.22 11.79 -0.61
N GLU A 51 10.41 12.40 -0.64
CA GLU A 51 11.19 12.70 0.58
C GLU A 51 10.47 13.60 1.60
N GLU A 52 9.62 14.53 1.16
CA GLU A 52 8.85 15.38 2.07
C GLU A 52 7.90 14.54 2.93
N GLU A 53 7.18 13.62 2.30
CA GLU A 53 6.28 12.72 3.00
C GLU A 53 7.02 11.57 3.68
N ALA A 54 8.15 11.14 3.14
CA ALA A 54 9.02 10.14 3.77
C ALA A 54 9.54 10.66 5.11
N THR A 55 9.84 11.96 5.21
CA THR A 55 10.22 12.59 6.49
C THR A 55 9.09 12.49 7.52
N VAL A 56 7.84 12.72 7.12
CA VAL A 56 6.67 12.55 7.98
C VAL A 56 6.47 11.08 8.37
N LEU A 57 6.69 10.15 7.43
CA LEU A 57 6.61 8.72 7.67
C LEU A 57 7.67 8.27 8.69
N ARG A 58 8.94 8.67 8.52
CA ARG A 58 10.03 8.40 9.49
C ARG A 58 9.68 8.95 10.87
N TRP A 59 9.18 10.18 10.94
CA TRP A 59 8.75 10.78 12.20
C TRP A 59 7.60 9.99 12.87
N LEU A 60 6.64 9.49 12.09
CA LEU A 60 5.54 8.68 12.61
C LEU A 60 6.04 7.39 13.26
N PHE A 61 6.94 6.64 12.60
CA PHE A 61 7.52 5.41 13.15
C PHE A 61 8.34 5.71 14.40
N GLN A 62 9.22 6.72 14.34
CA GLN A 62 10.03 7.13 15.49
C GLN A 62 9.16 7.39 16.72
N VAL A 63 8.17 8.28 16.59
CA VAL A 63 7.33 8.66 17.74
C VAL A 63 6.44 7.52 18.21
N TYR A 64 5.94 6.69 17.30
CA TYR A 64 5.11 5.55 17.67
C TYR A 64 5.89 4.50 18.48
N ASN A 65 7.15 4.26 18.13
CA ASN A 65 7.99 3.29 18.85
C ASN A 65 8.59 3.88 20.13
N SER A 66 8.96 5.16 20.13
CA SER A 66 9.65 5.78 21.28
C SER A 66 8.71 6.29 22.37
N GLU A 67 7.47 6.64 22.01
CA GLU A 67 6.49 7.19 22.96
C GLU A 67 5.28 6.25 23.08
N SER A 68 4.73 6.08 24.28
CA SER A 68 3.47 5.35 24.51
C SER A 68 2.24 6.15 24.02
N VAL A 69 2.21 6.52 22.74
CA VAL A 69 1.16 7.35 22.13
C VAL A 69 0.27 6.57 21.18
N GLY A 70 -1.04 6.78 21.32
CA GLY A 70 -2.02 6.18 20.41
C GLY A 70 -2.07 6.87 19.03
N LEU A 71 -2.56 6.14 18.03
CA LEU A 71 -2.74 6.60 16.65
C LEU A 71 -3.55 7.90 16.51
N LYS A 72 -4.54 8.11 17.40
CA LYS A 72 -5.34 9.35 17.42
C LYS A 72 -4.50 10.57 17.85
N ALA A 73 -3.61 10.40 18.81
CA ALA A 73 -2.72 11.46 19.26
C ALA A 73 -1.70 11.83 18.17
N LEU A 74 -1.14 10.84 17.47
CA LEU A 74 -0.28 11.06 16.31
C LEU A 74 -0.99 11.87 15.21
N ALA A 75 -2.22 11.48 14.86
CA ALA A 75 -3.03 12.22 13.89
C ALA A 75 -3.25 13.69 14.32
N GLN A 76 -3.53 13.93 15.60
CA GLN A 76 -3.68 15.29 16.13
C GLN A 76 -2.36 16.08 16.09
N ARG A 77 -1.22 15.44 16.39
CA ARG A 77 0.10 16.09 16.31
C ARG A 77 0.42 16.51 14.88
N LEU A 78 0.15 15.67 13.88
CA LEU A 78 0.32 16.01 12.47
C LEU A 78 -0.56 17.20 12.07
N ALA A 79 -1.83 17.20 12.47
CA ALA A 79 -2.74 18.32 12.22
C ALA A 79 -2.27 19.62 12.89
N LYS A 80 -1.81 19.57 14.15
CA LYS A 80 -1.26 20.72 14.89
C LYS A 80 0.00 21.30 14.26
N ARG A 81 0.80 20.46 13.58
CA ARG A 81 1.99 20.87 12.83
C ARG A 81 1.67 21.46 11.45
N GLY A 82 0.40 21.51 11.05
CA GLY A 82 0.00 22.01 9.74
C GLY A 82 0.39 21.11 8.57
N ILE A 83 0.75 19.84 8.83
CA ILE A 83 1.15 18.90 7.78
C ILE A 83 -0.11 18.46 7.01
N PRO A 84 -0.21 18.75 5.70
CA PRO A 84 -1.39 18.40 4.93
C PRO A 84 -1.50 16.90 4.72
N THR A 85 -2.73 16.41 4.56
CA THR A 85 -2.97 15.06 4.02
C THR A 85 -3.20 15.14 2.51
N ARG A 86 -3.00 14.03 1.79
CA ARG A 86 -3.20 13.98 0.33
C ARG A 86 -4.65 14.04 -0.14
N ARG A 87 -5.60 13.61 0.69
CA ARG A 87 -6.97 13.29 0.23
C ARG A 87 -8.06 13.74 1.18
N CYS A 88 -7.73 13.81 2.46
CA CYS A 88 -8.68 14.17 3.50
C CYS A 88 -8.34 15.56 4.04
N PRO A 89 -9.33 16.33 4.51
CA PRO A 89 -9.07 17.63 5.12
C PRO A 89 -8.25 17.51 6.42
N THR A 90 -8.28 16.35 7.07
CA THR A 90 -7.59 16.12 8.35
C THR A 90 -6.98 14.73 8.45
N TRP A 91 -5.93 14.63 9.29
CA TRP A 91 -5.35 13.36 9.69
C TRP A 91 -6.32 12.57 10.57
N THR A 92 -6.42 11.27 10.32
CA THR A 92 -7.26 10.36 11.11
C THR A 92 -6.40 9.21 11.65
N HIS A 93 -6.86 8.57 12.72
CA HIS A 93 -6.17 7.38 13.24
C HIS A 93 -6.07 6.26 12.19
N THR A 94 -7.05 6.15 11.29
CA THR A 94 -7.04 5.15 10.21
C THR A 94 -5.99 5.47 9.14
N SER A 95 -5.77 6.75 8.80
CA SER A 95 -4.72 7.13 7.87
C SER A 95 -3.34 6.89 8.46
N VAL A 96 -3.14 7.21 9.73
CA VAL A 96 -1.89 6.90 10.45
C VAL A 96 -1.66 5.39 10.53
N ARG A 97 -2.68 4.61 10.91
CA ARG A 97 -2.60 3.13 10.94
C ARG A 97 -2.17 2.57 9.59
N ARG A 98 -2.79 3.05 8.49
CA ARG A 98 -2.46 2.61 7.14
C ARG A 98 -1.02 2.90 6.74
N ILE A 99 -0.37 3.90 7.32
CA ILE A 99 1.05 4.19 7.09
C ILE A 99 1.90 3.20 7.88
N LEU A 100 1.65 3.08 9.18
CA LEU A 100 2.43 2.24 10.10
C LEU A 100 2.36 0.74 9.79
N THR A 101 1.28 0.27 9.15
CA THR A 101 1.08 -1.16 8.84
C THR A 101 1.33 -1.50 7.36
N ASN A 102 1.91 -0.60 6.57
CA ASN A 102 2.10 -0.86 5.14
C ASN A 102 3.54 -1.24 4.84
N ASP A 103 3.74 -2.51 4.47
CA ASP A 103 5.05 -3.11 4.18
C ASP A 103 5.85 -2.38 3.09
N ILE A 104 5.22 -1.49 2.31
CA ILE A 104 5.97 -0.64 1.38
C ILE A 104 7.02 0.21 2.11
N ALA A 105 6.80 0.57 3.38
CA ALA A 105 7.74 1.34 4.20
C ALA A 105 9.12 0.67 4.30
N ILE A 106 9.14 -0.67 4.26
CA ILE A 106 10.36 -1.50 4.25
C ILE A 106 10.73 -2.00 2.83
N GLY A 107 10.18 -1.35 1.80
CA GLY A 107 10.44 -1.68 0.38
C GLY A 107 9.69 -2.91 -0.14
N ARG A 108 8.71 -3.45 0.60
CA ARG A 108 8.00 -4.68 0.24
C ARG A 108 6.65 -4.37 -0.41
N ILE A 109 6.52 -4.67 -1.70
CA ILE A 109 5.24 -4.58 -2.41
C ILE A 109 4.62 -5.97 -2.50
N VAL A 110 3.33 -6.05 -2.15
CA VAL A 110 2.60 -7.32 -2.19
C VAL A 110 1.38 -7.19 -3.11
N TYR A 111 1.40 -7.94 -4.19
CA TYR A 111 0.30 -8.06 -5.14
C TYR A 111 -0.61 -9.25 -4.80
N ASN A 112 -1.83 -9.22 -5.33
CA ASN A 112 -2.82 -10.31 -5.22
C ASN A 112 -3.34 -10.59 -3.79
N ARG A 113 -3.28 -9.64 -2.84
CA ARG A 113 -3.80 -9.84 -1.47
C ARG A 113 -5.29 -10.19 -1.38
N ARG A 114 -6.11 -9.69 -2.30
CA ARG A 114 -7.59 -9.84 -2.25
C ARG A 114 -8.15 -10.15 -3.62
N ARG A 115 -9.26 -10.88 -3.63
CA ARG A 115 -10.12 -11.09 -4.80
C ARG A 115 -11.55 -10.66 -4.48
N PHE A 116 -12.31 -10.32 -5.51
CA PHE A 116 -13.73 -10.06 -5.36
C PHE A 116 -14.53 -11.31 -5.68
N LYS A 117 -15.37 -11.77 -4.75
CA LYS A 117 -16.28 -12.90 -4.92
C LYS A 117 -17.72 -12.39 -4.99
N LEU A 118 -18.54 -12.95 -5.89
CA LEU A 118 -19.97 -12.65 -5.93
C LEU A 118 -20.65 -13.24 -4.70
N ASN A 119 -21.30 -12.38 -3.91
CA ASN A 119 -22.22 -12.83 -2.86
C ASN A 119 -23.56 -13.18 -3.51
N LYS A 120 -23.87 -14.48 -3.60
CA LYS A 120 -25.09 -14.98 -4.26
C LYS A 120 -26.39 -14.51 -3.58
N ARG A 121 -26.34 -14.16 -2.29
CA ARG A 121 -27.52 -13.68 -1.53
C ARG A 121 -27.83 -12.21 -1.80
N THR A 122 -26.81 -11.38 -1.97
CA THR A 122 -26.97 -9.92 -2.12
C THR A 122 -26.74 -9.42 -3.55
N GLY A 123 -26.25 -10.28 -4.45
CA GLY A 123 -25.84 -9.92 -5.80
C GLY A 123 -24.59 -9.04 -5.88
N ARG A 124 -24.01 -8.63 -4.74
CA ARG A 124 -22.85 -7.72 -4.70
C ARG A 124 -21.54 -8.49 -4.73
N ARG A 125 -20.53 -7.93 -5.38
CA ARG A 125 -19.14 -8.43 -5.29
C ARG A 125 -18.51 -7.94 -4.01
N VAL A 126 -18.06 -8.86 -3.16
CA VAL A 126 -17.41 -8.56 -1.88
C VAL A 126 -15.92 -8.93 -1.93
N PRO A 127 -15.04 -8.12 -1.32
CA PRO A 127 -13.63 -8.47 -1.23
C PRO A 127 -13.43 -9.64 -0.26
N VAL A 128 -12.58 -10.58 -0.63
CA VAL A 128 -12.16 -11.74 0.17
C VAL A 128 -10.64 -11.81 0.12
N TRP A 129 -10.01 -12.00 1.27
CA TRP A 129 -8.55 -12.20 1.37
C TRP A 129 -8.15 -13.50 0.68
N ARG A 130 -7.01 -13.46 0.00
CA ARG A 130 -6.35 -14.66 -0.52
C ARG A 130 -5.39 -15.21 0.51
N ASP A 131 -5.12 -16.51 0.39
CA ASP A 131 -4.05 -17.16 1.13
C ASP A 131 -2.70 -16.48 0.83
N GLU A 132 -1.83 -16.37 1.83
CA GLU A 132 -0.52 -15.72 1.69
C GLU A 132 0.37 -16.43 0.66
N SER A 133 0.23 -17.74 0.48
CA SER A 133 0.93 -18.49 -0.58
C SER A 133 0.52 -18.08 -2.00
N GLU A 134 -0.64 -17.45 -2.18
CA GLU A 134 -1.07 -16.89 -3.46
C GLU A 134 -0.56 -15.45 -3.69
N HIS A 135 0.06 -14.83 -2.69
CA HIS A 135 0.55 -13.44 -2.80
C HIS A 135 1.84 -13.42 -3.60
N ILE A 136 1.98 -12.40 -4.44
CA ILE A 136 3.20 -12.19 -5.22
C ILE A 136 3.92 -11.01 -4.57
N VAL A 137 5.10 -11.28 -4.02
CA VAL A 137 5.88 -10.31 -3.25
C VAL A 137 7.08 -9.86 -4.07
N GLN A 138 7.33 -8.55 -4.07
CA GLN A 138 8.51 -7.95 -4.67
C GLN A 138 9.16 -7.02 -3.65
N ASN A 139 10.44 -7.24 -3.38
CA ASN A 139 11.24 -6.37 -2.52
C ASN A 139 12.04 -5.40 -3.40
N GLU A 140 11.92 -4.12 -3.10
CA GLU A 140 12.61 -3.03 -3.80
C GLU A 140 13.29 -2.11 -2.79
N GLU A 141 14.59 -2.30 -2.60
CA GLU A 141 15.38 -1.52 -1.63
C GLU A 141 15.32 -0.01 -1.88
N ARG A 142 15.24 0.42 -3.15
CA ARG A 142 15.07 1.83 -3.53
C ARG A 142 13.78 2.48 -3.03
N LEU A 143 12.81 1.69 -2.56
CA LEU A 143 11.54 2.14 -1.99
C LEU A 143 11.54 2.08 -0.46
N ARG A 144 12.59 1.58 0.17
CA ARG A 144 12.69 1.51 1.62
C ARG A 144 12.78 2.92 2.20
N ILE A 145 11.93 3.22 3.17
CA ILE A 145 11.98 4.44 3.99
C ILE A 145 12.39 4.12 5.43
N ILE A 146 12.04 2.92 5.91
CA ILE A 146 12.24 2.42 7.27
C ILE A 146 12.95 1.06 7.21
N ASP A 147 13.83 0.76 8.17
CA ASP A 147 14.45 -0.55 8.31
C ASP A 147 13.48 -1.61 8.87
N ASP A 148 13.83 -2.89 8.76
CA ASP A 148 12.95 -3.99 9.19
C ASP A 148 12.72 -4.00 10.71
N GLU A 149 13.71 -3.57 11.51
CA GLU A 149 13.64 -3.57 12.98
C GLU A 149 12.65 -2.51 13.46
N THR A 150 12.82 -1.26 13.03
CA THR A 150 11.89 -0.15 13.33
C THR A 150 10.46 -0.49 12.88
N PHE A 151 10.29 -1.17 11.74
CA PHE A 151 8.96 -1.59 11.30
C PHE A 151 8.35 -2.69 12.17
N ALA A 152 9.15 -3.70 12.54
CA ALA A 152 8.71 -4.82 13.37
C ALA A 152 8.30 -4.37 14.77
N GLU A 153 9.06 -3.45 15.39
CA GLU A 153 8.71 -2.83 16.66
C GLU A 153 7.31 -2.20 16.63
N ALA A 154 6.96 -1.51 15.53
CA ALA A 154 5.66 -0.89 15.37
C ALA A 154 4.49 -1.89 15.21
N GLN A 155 4.78 -3.17 14.95
CA GLN A 155 3.75 -4.21 14.80
C GLN A 155 3.49 -5.02 16.08
N ASN A 156 4.34 -4.87 17.11
CA ASN A 156 4.19 -5.54 18.42
C ASN A 156 3.06 -4.90 19.25
#